data_AF-A0A8H7NVQ2-F1
#
_entry.id   AF-A0A8H7NVQ2-F1
#
_cell.length_a   1.000
_cell.length_b   1.000
_cell.length_c   1.000
_cell.angle_alpha   90.00
_cell.angle_beta   90.00
_cell.angle_gamma   90.00
#
_symmetry.space_group_name_H-M   'P 1'
#
loop_
_entity.id
_entity.type
_entity.pdbx_description
1 polymer ?
#
loop_
_entity_poly.entity_id
_entity_poly.type
_entity_poly.pdbx_seq_one_letter_code
_entity_poly.pdbx_strand_id
1 'polypeptide(L)'
;MPSDGSPPTLSTPRVGTARPDSERGCPIMERTRTVYGLPARQARKEVAVPTSRTPSLLGVVHQQIDAGSEPEPPKMERTSLEGNGHLGNHAISPDIFIGSDACRPSKRRSGAKAHSQPILFSAAKAHTLCVWIRLDCGLPFAHCPEIPRVANYHATFEHAFMKINGRIAEIATSGSLVIILGYEAGYLPPRPPFVSSTFSVVNGTGNFTVQAGLNPNHAISFAQPITYPPGATPEAGWPLVIVYDALSIPVPDGIAVMVYTNDNIAQQNGPSSRGIGLFYDLYGANATASAMTAWVWGVSRIIDALEITPEANINRAKIAVTGCSRDGKGALMAGAFEPRIALTIPQESGSGGDTCWRLSKYEQDSGDIVQQATEIVTENVWFSVSFDNYVYNIRELPYDHHELAAMVAPRPMISYENTELEWLSPLSGFGCMTAAHAVYEALGIAENHGFVQVGNHSHCYFPDTLNASLFAFFEKFLLDREDVSTDYFYTNYMFNGTVWDPSHWINWTIPQLN
;
A
#
# COMPACT_ATOMS: atom_id res chain seq x y z
N MET A 1 -0.16 -26.59 52.99
CA MET A 1 0.64 -26.41 54.21
C MET A 1 1.03 -27.78 54.75
N PRO A 2 2.26 -27.97 55.24
CA PRO A 2 3.30 -28.50 54.33
C PRO A 2 4.18 -29.63 54.93
N SER A 3 5.05 -30.21 54.10
CA SER A 3 6.39 -30.66 54.52
C SER A 3 7.31 -30.87 53.31
N ASP A 4 8.47 -30.23 53.31
CA ASP A 4 9.49 -30.27 52.24
C ASP A 4 10.28 -31.60 52.16
N GLY A 5 11.02 -31.78 51.06
CA GLY A 5 11.97 -32.89 50.88
C GLY A 5 12.77 -32.82 49.58
N SER A 6 13.82 -31.99 49.54
CA SER A 6 14.71 -31.81 48.37
C SER A 6 15.59 -33.03 48.07
N PRO A 7 15.88 -33.37 46.80
CA PRO A 7 16.92 -34.33 46.43
C PRO A 7 18.32 -33.68 46.31
N PRO A 8 19.43 -34.44 46.48
CA PRO A 8 20.78 -33.90 46.60
C PRO A 8 21.52 -33.71 45.27
N THR A 9 22.52 -32.83 45.27
CA THR A 9 23.47 -32.57 44.18
C THR A 9 24.82 -33.26 44.38
N LEU A 10 25.35 -33.86 43.31
CA LEU A 10 26.74 -34.32 43.08
C LEU A 10 26.91 -34.49 41.56
N SER A 11 28.06 -34.33 40.92
CA SER A 11 29.31 -33.60 41.24
C SER A 11 30.15 -33.57 39.95
N THR A 12 30.85 -32.48 39.67
CA THR A 12 31.74 -32.38 38.49
C THR A 12 33.04 -33.19 38.66
N PRO A 13 33.66 -33.61 37.55
CA PRO A 13 35.11 -33.70 37.45
C PRO A 13 35.66 -32.65 36.47
N ARG A 14 36.89 -32.18 36.71
CA ARG A 14 37.57 -31.14 35.94
C ARG A 14 39.02 -31.56 35.68
N VAL A 15 39.59 -31.00 34.60
CA VAL A 15 41.04 -30.97 34.24
C VAL A 15 41.58 -32.18 33.46
N GLY A 16 42.17 -31.86 32.30
CA GLY A 16 42.99 -32.74 31.46
C GLY A 16 43.59 -31.93 30.30
N THR A 17 44.76 -31.31 30.51
CA THR A 17 45.42 -30.40 29.56
C THR A 17 46.36 -31.14 28.60
N ALA A 18 46.29 -30.86 27.29
CA ALA A 18 47.42 -31.04 26.35
C ALA A 18 47.24 -30.21 25.05
N ARG A 19 48.27 -29.43 24.70
CA ARG A 19 48.69 -29.15 23.30
C ARG A 19 50.00 -29.93 23.05
N PRO A 20 50.36 -30.24 21.80
CA PRO A 20 51.35 -29.37 21.13
C PRO A 20 51.18 -29.17 19.60
N ASP A 21 51.53 -27.96 19.17
CA ASP A 21 52.41 -27.58 18.05
C ASP A 21 52.30 -28.18 16.63
N SER A 22 51.80 -27.30 15.72
CA SER A 22 52.57 -26.68 14.61
C SER A 22 52.78 -27.36 13.23
N GLU A 23 52.80 -26.46 12.23
CA GLU A 23 53.49 -26.48 10.92
C GLU A 23 52.81 -27.02 9.63
N ARG A 24 52.76 -26.09 8.65
CA ARG A 24 52.87 -26.22 7.17
C ARG A 24 51.69 -26.78 6.35
N GLY A 25 51.31 -26.02 5.30
CA GLY A 25 50.52 -26.55 4.18
C GLY A 25 49.72 -25.53 3.36
N CYS A 26 50.38 -24.60 2.66
CA CYS A 26 49.75 -23.86 1.55
C CYS A 26 49.94 -24.64 0.24
N PRO A 27 48.95 -24.65 -0.67
CA PRO A 27 49.31 -24.49 -2.08
C PRO A 27 48.45 -23.46 -2.83
N ILE A 28 49.15 -22.68 -3.64
CA ILE A 28 48.59 -21.89 -4.75
C ILE A 28 48.45 -22.83 -5.95
N MET A 29 47.32 -22.81 -6.67
CA MET A 29 47.38 -23.00 -8.13
C MET A 29 46.22 -22.34 -8.89
N GLU A 30 46.63 -21.33 -9.64
CA GLU A 30 46.21 -20.85 -10.97
C GLU A 30 44.81 -21.06 -11.59
N ARG A 31 44.45 -20.02 -12.34
CA ARG A 31 43.25 -19.81 -13.14
C ARG A 31 43.12 -20.80 -14.31
N THR A 32 41.89 -21.14 -14.65
CA THR A 32 41.46 -21.27 -16.05
C THR A 32 40.17 -20.50 -16.30
N ARG A 33 40.20 -19.63 -17.32
CA ARG A 33 39.03 -18.94 -17.88
C ARG A 33 38.38 -19.89 -18.88
N THR A 34 37.06 -20.06 -18.86
CA THR A 34 36.34 -20.59 -20.02
C THR A 34 35.00 -19.88 -20.16
N VAL A 35 34.79 -19.28 -21.32
CA VAL A 35 33.56 -18.59 -21.73
C VAL A 35 32.94 -19.40 -22.85
N TYR A 36 31.76 -19.98 -22.61
CA TYR A 36 30.73 -20.44 -23.56
C TYR A 36 29.56 -20.90 -22.64
N GLY A 37 28.27 -20.73 -22.91
CA GLY A 37 27.52 -20.22 -24.06
C GLY A 37 26.07 -20.72 -23.88
N LEU A 38 25.07 -19.87 -24.12
CA LEU A 38 23.65 -20.22 -23.93
C LEU A 38 23.20 -21.38 -24.84
N PRO A 39 22.35 -22.31 -24.35
CA PRO A 39 21.49 -23.12 -25.21
C PRO A 39 20.05 -22.60 -25.20
N ALA A 40 19.52 -22.32 -26.40
CA ALA A 40 18.13 -21.93 -26.59
C ALA A 40 17.18 -23.14 -26.64
N ARG A 41 15.87 -22.82 -26.49
CA ARG A 41 14.67 -23.66 -26.67
C ARG A 41 14.84 -24.89 -27.59
N GLN A 42 14.33 -26.03 -27.14
CA GLN A 42 14.03 -27.18 -28.02
C GLN A 42 12.55 -27.56 -27.94
N ALA A 43 11.89 -27.62 -29.09
CA ALA A 43 10.48 -27.97 -29.22
C ALA A 43 10.24 -29.46 -28.94
N ARG A 44 9.12 -29.81 -28.28
CA ARG A 44 8.67 -31.20 -28.13
C ARG A 44 7.75 -31.59 -29.28
N LYS A 45 7.93 -32.82 -29.77
CA LYS A 45 7.05 -33.47 -30.76
C LYS A 45 5.83 -34.09 -30.08
N GLU A 46 4.71 -34.11 -30.79
CA GLU A 46 3.55 -34.93 -30.47
C GLU A 46 3.85 -36.43 -30.68
N VAL A 47 3.29 -37.29 -29.82
CA VAL A 47 3.05 -38.72 -30.09
C VAL A 47 1.71 -39.09 -29.44
N ALA A 48 0.92 -39.93 -30.11
CA ALA A 48 -0.49 -40.16 -29.81
C ALA A 48 -0.78 -41.22 -28.72
N VAL A 49 -2.04 -41.21 -28.29
CA VAL A 49 -2.70 -42.02 -27.24
C VAL A 49 -2.98 -43.47 -27.68
N PRO A 50 -3.14 -44.42 -26.74
CA PRO A 50 -4.34 -45.26 -26.77
C PRO A 50 -5.10 -45.35 -25.43
N THR A 51 -6.36 -45.80 -25.52
CA THR A 51 -7.47 -45.53 -24.59
C THR A 51 -7.85 -46.69 -23.65
N SER A 52 -8.53 -46.39 -22.54
CA SER A 52 -9.43 -47.35 -21.86
C SER A 52 -10.58 -46.66 -21.10
N ARG A 53 -11.66 -47.42 -20.81
CA ARG A 53 -13.01 -46.99 -20.39
C ARG A 53 -13.46 -47.86 -19.18
N THR A 54 -14.41 -47.56 -18.28
CA THR A 54 -15.36 -46.45 -17.89
C THR A 54 -16.15 -46.99 -16.65
N PRO A 55 -17.16 -46.32 -16.05
CA PRO A 55 -17.39 -44.91 -15.64
C PRO A 55 -17.93 -44.79 -14.18
N SER A 56 -18.18 -43.57 -13.68
CA SER A 56 -19.21 -43.32 -12.64
C SER A 56 -19.80 -41.90 -12.73
N LEU A 57 -21.09 -41.74 -12.45
CA LEU A 57 -21.90 -40.54 -12.76
C LEU A 57 -21.91 -39.47 -11.65
N LEU A 58 -22.13 -38.21 -12.07
CA LEU A 58 -22.73 -37.02 -11.43
C LEU A 58 -21.91 -35.79 -11.84
N GLY A 59 -22.45 -34.73 -12.44
CA GLY A 59 -23.85 -34.42 -12.74
C GLY A 59 -24.10 -32.91 -12.77
N VAL A 60 -23.35 -32.16 -13.60
CA VAL A 60 -23.43 -30.69 -13.67
C VAL A 60 -23.67 -30.25 -15.11
N VAL A 61 -24.61 -29.31 -15.28
CA VAL A 61 -25.00 -28.75 -16.58
C VAL A 61 -24.05 -27.63 -16.97
N HIS A 62 -23.53 -27.66 -18.20
CA HIS A 62 -22.87 -26.51 -18.81
C HIS A 62 -23.44 -26.25 -20.20
N GLN A 63 -23.63 -24.96 -20.49
CA GLN A 63 -24.28 -24.47 -21.68
C GLN A 63 -23.26 -24.35 -22.81
N GLN A 64 -23.60 -24.85 -23.98
CA GLN A 64 -22.73 -24.91 -25.15
C GLN A 64 -22.83 -23.60 -25.96
N ILE A 65 -21.69 -23.01 -26.31
CA ILE A 65 -21.59 -21.95 -27.32
C ILE A 65 -20.53 -22.38 -28.33
N ASP A 66 -20.90 -22.44 -29.61
CA ASP A 66 -20.07 -22.97 -30.68
C ASP A 66 -18.97 -21.98 -31.13
N ALA A 67 -17.85 -22.53 -31.58
CA ALA A 67 -16.74 -21.77 -32.15
C ALA A 67 -16.95 -21.49 -33.65
N GLY A 68 -16.73 -20.23 -34.06
CA GLY A 68 -16.87 -19.81 -35.46
C GLY A 68 -15.76 -18.85 -35.91
N SER A 69 -14.84 -19.38 -36.73
CA SER A 69 -13.99 -18.69 -37.74
C SER A 69 -13.52 -17.24 -37.52
N GLU A 70 -12.21 -17.06 -37.35
CA GLU A 70 -11.49 -15.79 -37.53
C GLU A 70 -11.44 -15.33 -39.01
N PRO A 71 -11.41 -14.01 -39.28
CA PRO A 71 -10.96 -13.44 -40.55
C PRO A 71 -9.60 -12.70 -40.44
N GLU A 72 -8.74 -12.85 -41.47
CA GLU A 72 -7.42 -12.20 -41.56
C GLU A 72 -7.45 -10.65 -41.66
N PRO A 73 -6.39 -9.94 -41.22
CA PRO A 73 -6.27 -8.49 -41.38
C PRO A 73 -5.81 -8.07 -42.80
N PRO A 74 -6.34 -6.95 -43.35
CA PRO A 74 -5.96 -6.49 -44.70
C PRO A 74 -4.58 -5.81 -44.74
N LYS A 75 -3.90 -5.96 -45.89
CA LYS A 75 -2.56 -5.42 -46.17
C LYS A 75 -2.61 -3.93 -46.52
N MET A 76 -1.58 -3.18 -46.12
CA MET A 76 -1.34 -1.83 -46.62
C MET A 76 -0.79 -1.86 -48.05
N GLU A 77 -1.40 -1.08 -48.94
CA GLU A 77 -0.78 -0.64 -50.19
C GLU A 77 -0.48 0.86 -50.14
N ARG A 78 0.67 1.27 -50.69
CA ARG A 78 1.01 2.67 -50.93
C ARG A 78 0.70 3.03 -52.37
N THR A 79 -0.11 4.06 -52.59
CA THR A 79 -0.18 4.76 -53.88
C THR A 79 -0.12 6.28 -53.67
N SER A 80 0.77 6.92 -54.42
CA SER A 80 0.88 8.37 -54.60
C SER A 80 -0.12 8.88 -55.63
N LEU A 81 -0.55 10.15 -55.53
CA LEU A 81 -0.41 11.16 -56.59
C LEU A 81 -1.03 12.53 -56.21
N GLU A 82 -0.28 13.57 -56.54
CA GLU A 82 -0.67 14.91 -57.04
C GLU A 82 -2.02 15.56 -56.64
N GLY A 83 -1.90 16.71 -55.96
CA GLY A 83 -1.85 17.99 -56.68
C GLY A 83 -3.17 18.63 -57.14
N ASN A 84 -3.60 19.66 -56.41
CA ASN A 84 -4.07 20.92 -57.00
C ASN A 84 -4.12 22.01 -55.91
N GLY A 85 -3.79 23.24 -56.25
CA GLY A 85 -3.92 24.39 -55.35
C GLY A 85 -4.24 25.66 -56.13
N HIS A 86 -4.61 26.74 -55.45
CA HIS A 86 -4.46 28.11 -55.97
C HIS A 86 -4.54 29.19 -54.88
N LEU A 87 -3.43 29.94 -54.77
CA LEU A 87 -3.30 31.40 -54.63
C LEU A 87 -4.11 32.19 -53.57
N GLY A 88 -3.36 32.94 -52.74
CA GLY A 88 -3.85 34.05 -51.91
C GLY A 88 -2.71 34.74 -51.13
N ASN A 89 -2.15 35.84 -51.66
CA ASN A 89 -0.98 36.54 -51.09
C ASN A 89 -1.29 37.24 -49.75
N HIS A 90 -0.32 37.25 -48.81
CA HIS A 90 0.52 38.45 -48.55
C HIS A 90 1.64 38.15 -47.52
N ALA A 91 2.76 38.85 -47.65
CA ALA A 91 3.95 38.70 -46.79
C ALA A 91 4.00 39.77 -45.69
N ILE A 92 4.73 39.47 -44.59
CA ILE A 92 5.71 40.29 -43.86
C ILE A 92 6.06 39.61 -42.53
N SER A 93 7.36 39.47 -42.24
CA SER A 93 7.95 39.06 -40.94
C SER A 93 8.70 40.28 -40.32
N PRO A 94 9.38 40.22 -39.16
CA PRO A 94 9.51 39.15 -38.15
C PRO A 94 9.39 39.63 -36.67
N ASP A 95 9.61 38.70 -35.73
CA ASP A 95 10.20 38.80 -34.37
C ASP A 95 9.98 40.02 -33.46
N ILE A 96 9.49 39.75 -32.23
CA ILE A 96 9.78 40.56 -31.04
C ILE A 96 10.15 39.66 -29.83
N PHE A 97 11.42 39.75 -29.41
CA PHE A 97 11.88 39.42 -28.06
C PHE A 97 11.37 40.49 -27.06
N ILE A 98 10.94 40.11 -25.85
CA ILE A 98 10.98 41.03 -24.69
C ILE A 98 11.64 40.34 -23.51
N GLY A 99 12.75 40.93 -23.07
CA GLY A 99 13.58 40.46 -21.99
C GLY A 99 12.98 40.61 -20.59
N SER A 100 13.63 39.89 -19.67
CA SER A 100 13.58 40.08 -18.23
C SER A 100 14.10 41.46 -17.83
N ASP A 101 13.47 42.12 -16.87
CA ASP A 101 14.12 43.20 -16.13
C ASP A 101 13.72 43.24 -14.65
N ALA A 102 14.63 43.73 -13.80
CA ALA A 102 14.59 43.55 -12.35
C ALA A 102 13.96 44.74 -11.60
N CYS A 103 13.41 44.49 -10.40
CA CYS A 103 13.06 45.56 -9.46
C CYS A 103 13.45 45.24 -8.01
N ARG A 104 14.18 46.16 -7.38
CA ARG A 104 14.63 46.13 -5.97
C ARG A 104 13.57 46.72 -5.01
N PRO A 105 13.63 46.42 -3.70
CA PRO A 105 12.59 46.80 -2.75
C PRO A 105 12.69 48.26 -2.28
N SER A 106 11.55 48.87 -1.95
CA SER A 106 11.50 50.15 -1.22
C SER A 106 11.02 49.96 0.22
N LYS A 107 11.63 50.70 1.16
CA LYS A 107 11.23 50.76 2.57
C LYS A 107 10.35 51.98 2.81
N ARG A 108 9.30 51.87 3.63
CA ARG A 108 8.86 52.94 4.55
C ARG A 108 8.17 52.35 5.79
N ARG A 109 8.31 53.05 6.93
CA ARG A 109 7.82 52.69 8.27
C ARG A 109 6.68 53.61 8.69
N SER A 110 5.67 53.05 9.36
CA SER A 110 4.97 53.56 10.57
C SER A 110 3.65 52.78 10.75
N GLY A 111 3.11 52.52 11.94
CA GLY A 111 3.63 52.72 13.30
C GLY A 111 2.57 53.27 14.27
N ALA A 112 1.78 52.41 14.94
CA ALA A 112 0.93 52.77 16.08
C ALA A 112 0.64 51.54 16.98
N LYS A 113 0.45 51.77 18.29
CA LYS A 113 0.16 50.77 19.34
C LYS A 113 -1.11 51.17 20.13
N ALA A 114 -1.81 50.20 20.73
CA ALA A 114 -2.51 50.23 22.05
C ALA A 114 -3.63 49.16 22.06
N HIS A 115 -3.55 48.07 22.82
CA HIS A 115 -3.82 47.90 24.27
C HIS A 115 -5.31 47.70 24.65
N SER A 116 -5.69 46.46 25.03
CA SER A 116 -6.10 46.06 26.40
C SER A 116 -6.82 44.69 26.41
N GLN A 117 -6.86 44.03 27.56
CA GLN A 117 -7.39 42.66 27.80
C GLN A 117 -8.44 42.70 28.94
N PRO A 118 -8.91 41.56 29.50
CA PRO A 118 -9.68 40.46 28.89
C PRO A 118 -11.02 40.24 29.63
N ILE A 119 -11.85 39.29 29.18
CA ILE A 119 -12.92 38.70 30.01
C ILE A 119 -12.76 37.17 30.02
N LEU A 120 -12.68 36.60 31.23
CA LEU A 120 -12.56 35.17 31.50
C LEU A 120 -13.95 34.53 31.58
N PHE A 121 -14.18 33.44 30.83
CA PHE A 121 -15.05 32.35 31.28
C PHE A 121 -14.49 30.99 30.84
N SER A 122 -14.51 30.07 31.80
CA SER A 122 -13.99 28.70 31.79
C SER A 122 -14.09 27.93 30.47
N ALA A 123 -12.96 27.41 30.00
CA ALA A 123 -12.88 26.33 29.01
C ALA A 123 -11.93 25.23 29.53
N ALA A 124 -12.50 24.12 29.99
CA ALA A 124 -11.80 22.89 30.28
C ALA A 124 -12.58 21.72 29.66
N LYS A 125 -11.88 20.80 28.99
CA LYS A 125 -12.40 19.69 28.15
C LYS A 125 -13.01 20.10 26.79
N ALA A 126 -12.15 20.44 25.82
CA ALA A 126 -12.48 20.44 24.38
C ALA A 126 -11.23 20.46 23.44
N HIS A 127 -10.09 19.88 23.84
CA HIS A 127 -8.81 20.02 23.12
C HIS A 127 -8.21 18.67 22.69
N THR A 128 -8.90 17.95 21.80
CA THR A 128 -8.33 16.79 21.05
C THR A 128 -8.96 16.59 19.66
N LEU A 129 -9.75 17.55 19.15
CA LEU A 129 -10.54 17.36 17.92
C LEU A 129 -10.56 18.61 17.01
N CYS A 130 -9.40 19.25 16.80
CA CYS A 130 -9.29 20.46 15.97
C CYS A 130 -7.91 20.62 15.30
N VAL A 131 -7.51 19.65 14.46
CA VAL A 131 -6.35 19.79 13.55
C VAL A 131 -6.70 19.47 12.08
N TRP A 132 -7.72 18.63 11.84
CA TRP A 132 -8.04 18.09 10.50
C TRP A 132 -9.14 18.83 9.71
N ILE A 133 -9.42 20.11 10.04
CA ILE A 133 -10.32 20.97 9.24
C ILE A 133 -9.61 22.29 8.91
N ARG A 134 -8.70 22.24 7.91
CA ARG A 134 -8.30 23.33 6.99
C ARG A 134 -7.10 22.92 6.11
N LEU A 135 -7.32 21.98 5.19
CA LEU A 135 -6.56 21.91 3.93
C LEU A 135 -7.43 22.36 2.76
N ASP A 136 -8.16 23.45 2.99
CA ASP A 136 -8.85 24.21 1.95
C ASP A 136 -7.94 25.38 1.55
N CYS A 137 -6.90 25.06 0.78
CA CYS A 137 -5.88 26.01 0.33
C CYS A 137 -5.57 25.76 -1.15
N GLY A 138 -6.39 26.37 -2.01
CA GLY A 138 -6.07 26.61 -3.42
C GLY A 138 -4.92 27.60 -3.59
N LEU A 139 -3.72 27.23 -3.11
CA LEU A 139 -2.49 28.00 -3.26
C LEU A 139 -1.60 27.36 -4.33
N PRO A 140 -1.05 28.14 -5.28
CA PRO A 140 -0.10 27.61 -6.25
C PRO A 140 1.19 27.13 -5.56
N PHE A 141 1.87 26.19 -6.23
CA PHE A 141 3.04 25.37 -5.83
C PHE A 141 4.23 26.02 -5.07
N ALA A 142 4.20 27.32 -4.76
CA ALA A 142 5.34 28.08 -4.24
C ALA A 142 5.54 28.05 -2.71
N HIS A 143 4.68 27.37 -1.93
CA HIS A 143 4.69 27.44 -0.45
C HIS A 143 4.55 26.09 0.27
N CYS A 144 4.87 24.96 -0.38
CA CYS A 144 5.24 23.78 0.41
C CYS A 144 6.54 24.09 1.16
N PRO A 145 6.67 23.76 2.47
CA PRO A 145 7.98 23.80 3.12
C PRO A 145 8.94 22.87 2.36
N GLU A 146 10.21 23.27 2.23
CA GLU A 146 11.22 22.44 1.57
C GLU A 146 11.24 21.04 2.21
N ILE A 147 11.13 20.01 1.38
CA ILE A 147 11.35 18.61 1.81
C ILE A 147 12.73 18.58 2.48
N PRO A 148 12.83 18.22 3.77
CA PRO A 148 14.11 18.25 4.46
C PRO A 148 15.10 17.31 3.77
N ARG A 149 16.12 17.86 3.13
CA ARG A 149 17.30 17.07 2.70
C ARG A 149 18.06 16.69 3.95
N VAL A 150 17.69 15.57 4.57
CA VAL A 150 18.40 15.03 5.73
C VAL A 150 19.80 14.62 5.27
N ALA A 151 20.83 15.31 5.75
CA ALA A 151 22.17 15.23 5.14
C ALA A 151 22.98 13.98 5.54
N ASN A 152 22.41 13.06 6.33
CA ASN A 152 23.02 11.80 6.75
C ASN A 152 21.94 10.73 6.78
N TYR A 153 22.02 9.73 5.91
CA TYR A 153 21.06 8.63 5.84
C TYR A 153 21.64 7.34 6.42
N HIS A 154 20.79 6.56 7.09
CA HIS A 154 21.22 5.39 7.85
C HIS A 154 20.95 4.06 7.13
N ALA A 155 21.76 3.05 7.47
CA ALA A 155 21.51 1.67 7.05
C ALA A 155 20.39 1.00 7.88
N THR A 156 20.05 1.58 9.03
CA THR A 156 18.91 1.20 9.87
C THR A 156 17.61 1.75 9.29
N PHE A 157 16.47 1.46 9.92
CA PHE A 157 15.25 2.21 9.65
C PHE A 157 15.40 3.69 10.03
N GLU A 158 14.60 4.53 9.37
CA GLU A 158 14.40 5.92 9.76
C GLU A 158 13.57 6.00 11.05
N HIS A 159 13.89 6.99 11.88
CA HIS A 159 13.44 7.07 13.25
C HIS A 159 11.96 7.45 13.31
N ALA A 160 11.06 6.50 13.58
CA ALA A 160 9.59 6.69 13.55
C ALA A 160 9.06 7.87 14.41
N PHE A 161 9.86 8.36 15.37
CA PHE A 161 9.58 9.52 16.21
C PHE A 161 10.48 10.75 15.92
N MET A 162 10.95 10.93 14.67
CA MET A 162 11.97 11.92 14.32
C MET A 162 11.57 13.35 14.68
N LYS A 163 12.52 14.12 15.22
CA LYS A 163 12.30 15.53 15.59
C LYS A 163 12.51 16.48 14.42
N ILE A 164 11.46 16.77 13.65
CA ILE A 164 11.50 17.92 12.73
C ILE A 164 11.53 19.21 13.58
N ASN A 165 12.58 20.02 13.40
CA ASN A 165 12.80 21.28 14.14
C ASN A 165 12.80 21.16 15.68
N GLY A 166 13.29 20.05 16.23
CA GLY A 166 13.60 19.91 17.66
C GLY A 166 12.41 19.63 18.59
N ARG A 167 11.18 19.58 18.07
CA ARG A 167 10.03 19.01 18.79
C ARG A 167 9.92 17.52 18.46
N ILE A 168 9.56 16.69 19.43
CA ILE A 168 9.01 15.36 19.11
C ILE A 168 7.75 15.64 18.32
N ALA A 169 7.65 15.15 17.09
CA ALA A 169 6.53 15.49 16.23
C ALA A 169 5.23 15.02 16.88
N GLU A 170 4.28 15.95 17.05
CA GLU A 170 2.88 15.62 17.26
C GLU A 170 2.42 14.90 15.98
N ILE A 171 2.52 13.56 16.01
CA ILE A 171 2.15 12.62 14.96
C ILE A 171 3.03 12.73 13.69
N ALA A 172 3.91 11.73 13.48
CA ALA A 172 4.83 11.65 12.34
C ALA A 172 4.13 11.63 10.96
N THR A 173 2.86 11.22 10.91
CA THR A 173 2.10 10.91 9.70
C THR A 173 1.97 12.08 8.71
N SER A 174 1.90 13.33 9.19
CA SER A 174 1.82 14.50 8.28
C SER A 174 3.12 14.75 7.50
N GLY A 175 4.27 14.35 8.06
CA GLY A 175 5.56 14.42 7.38
C GLY A 175 5.74 13.27 6.40
N SER A 176 5.52 12.04 6.87
CA SER A 176 5.65 10.82 6.07
C SER A 176 4.72 10.82 4.84
N LEU A 177 3.52 11.39 4.94
CA LEU A 177 2.60 11.62 3.81
C LEU A 177 3.28 12.33 2.63
N VAL A 178 3.88 13.51 2.87
CA VAL A 178 4.51 14.32 1.81
C VAL A 178 5.78 13.66 1.29
N ILE A 179 6.50 12.96 2.16
CA ILE A 179 7.71 12.21 1.81
C ILE A 179 7.37 11.04 0.87
N ILE A 180 6.44 10.16 1.24
CA ILE A 180 6.08 8.97 0.44
C ILE A 180 5.52 9.40 -0.92
N LEU A 181 4.62 10.40 -0.98
CA LEU A 181 4.13 10.96 -2.25
C LEU A 181 5.25 11.58 -3.11
N GLY A 182 6.25 12.21 -2.50
CA GLY A 182 7.34 12.88 -3.20
C GLY A 182 8.42 11.94 -3.74
N TYR A 183 8.67 10.82 -3.08
CA TYR A 183 9.72 9.86 -3.45
C TYR A 183 9.19 8.67 -4.25
N GLU A 184 7.99 8.17 -3.94
CA GLU A 184 7.54 6.84 -4.38
C GLU A 184 6.11 6.79 -4.91
N ALA A 185 5.13 7.33 -4.19
CA ALA A 185 3.72 7.15 -4.52
C ALA A 185 3.20 8.14 -5.59
N GLY A 186 3.88 9.27 -5.79
CA GLY A 186 3.44 10.34 -6.70
C GLY A 186 2.32 11.19 -6.11
N TYR A 187 1.85 12.21 -6.85
CA TYR A 187 0.86 13.15 -6.32
C TYR A 187 -0.54 12.54 -6.19
N LEU A 188 -1.11 12.55 -4.97
CA LEU A 188 -2.52 12.24 -4.71
C LEU A 188 -3.37 13.52 -4.83
N PRO A 189 -4.26 13.65 -5.83
CA PRO A 189 -5.11 14.83 -5.96
C PRO A 189 -6.17 14.90 -4.86
N PRO A 190 -6.58 16.11 -4.43
CA PRO A 190 -7.69 16.28 -3.50
C PRO A 190 -9.03 15.88 -4.14
N ARG A 191 -10.11 15.90 -3.31
CA ARG A 191 -11.49 15.75 -3.79
C ARG A 191 -11.76 16.73 -4.95
N PRO A 192 -12.23 16.26 -6.11
CA PRO A 192 -12.47 17.12 -7.26
C PRO A 192 -13.76 17.95 -7.07
N PRO A 193 -13.93 19.08 -7.80
CA PRO A 193 -15.07 19.97 -7.62
C PRO A 193 -16.45 19.34 -7.86
N PHE A 194 -16.53 18.32 -8.72
CA PHE A 194 -17.74 17.56 -8.98
C PHE A 194 -17.59 16.12 -8.50
N VAL A 195 -18.50 15.71 -7.60
CA VAL A 195 -18.76 14.32 -7.24
C VAL A 195 -20.28 14.15 -7.23
N SER A 196 -20.76 13.08 -7.88
CA SER A 196 -22.16 12.65 -7.81
C SER A 196 -22.23 11.12 -7.84
N SER A 197 -23.43 10.59 -7.65
CA SER A 197 -23.64 9.15 -7.52
C SER A 197 -25.02 8.74 -8.02
N THR A 198 -25.16 7.45 -8.32
CA THR A 198 -26.46 6.79 -8.43
C THR A 198 -26.42 5.46 -7.70
N PHE A 199 -27.53 5.11 -7.06
CA PHE A 199 -27.71 3.81 -6.41
C PHE A 199 -28.99 3.14 -6.90
N SER A 200 -28.91 1.83 -7.11
CA SER A 200 -30.05 0.98 -7.43
C SER A 200 -29.82 -0.41 -6.85
N VAL A 201 -30.89 -1.18 -6.62
CA VAL A 201 -30.77 -2.58 -6.19
C VAL A 201 -31.37 -3.46 -7.27
N VAL A 202 -30.60 -4.43 -7.75
CA VAL A 202 -31.01 -5.39 -8.78
C VAL A 202 -30.72 -6.79 -8.24
N ASN A 203 -31.75 -7.63 -8.17
CA ASN A 203 -31.67 -9.02 -7.67
C ASN A 203 -31.00 -9.18 -6.28
N GLY A 204 -31.11 -8.17 -5.41
CA GLY A 204 -30.50 -8.17 -4.07
C GLY A 204 -29.09 -7.57 -4.00
N THR A 205 -28.44 -7.34 -5.14
CA THR A 205 -27.14 -6.65 -5.21
C THR A 205 -27.36 -5.15 -5.44
N GLY A 206 -26.73 -4.31 -4.62
CA GLY A 206 -26.64 -2.88 -4.87
C GLY A 206 -25.70 -2.59 -6.03
N ASN A 207 -26.13 -1.81 -7.01
CA ASN A 207 -25.26 -1.25 -8.03
C ASN A 207 -25.03 0.23 -7.68
N PHE A 208 -23.81 0.55 -7.25
CA PHE A 208 -23.42 1.87 -6.77
C PHE A 208 -22.46 2.51 -7.77
N THR A 209 -22.91 3.53 -8.50
CA THR A 209 -22.10 4.24 -9.49
C THR A 209 -21.64 5.57 -8.93
N VAL A 210 -20.34 5.83 -9.03
CA VAL A 210 -19.67 7.07 -8.69
C VAL A 210 -19.35 7.84 -9.97
N GLN A 211 -19.62 9.15 -9.98
CA GLN A 211 -19.08 10.06 -10.99
C GLN A 211 -18.23 11.14 -10.31
N ALA A 212 -17.01 11.37 -10.79
CA ALA A 212 -16.08 12.32 -10.20
C ALA A 212 -15.25 13.06 -11.27
N GLY A 213 -15.07 14.37 -11.11
CA GLY A 213 -14.31 15.18 -12.07
C GLY A 213 -14.34 16.68 -11.83
N LEU A 214 -13.87 17.44 -12.83
CA LEU A 214 -13.82 18.90 -12.75
C LEU A 214 -15.21 19.53 -12.86
N ASN A 215 -16.11 18.90 -13.61
CA ASN A 215 -17.51 19.27 -13.81
C ASN A 215 -18.27 18.10 -14.49
N PRO A 216 -19.60 18.11 -14.62
CA PRO A 216 -20.36 17.00 -15.21
C PRO A 216 -19.96 16.60 -16.65
N ASN A 217 -19.39 17.51 -17.44
CA ASN A 217 -18.94 17.24 -18.80
C ASN A 217 -17.46 16.79 -18.88
N HIS A 218 -16.75 16.80 -17.75
CA HIS A 218 -15.37 16.36 -17.61
C HIS A 218 -15.23 15.59 -16.29
N ALA A 219 -15.87 14.43 -16.27
CA ALA A 219 -15.89 13.50 -15.15
C ALA A 219 -15.80 12.07 -15.67
N ILE A 220 -15.20 11.21 -14.84
CA ILE A 220 -15.18 9.77 -15.04
C ILE A 220 -16.32 9.12 -14.24
N SER A 221 -16.80 7.98 -14.73
CA SER A 221 -17.88 7.21 -14.10
C SER A 221 -17.41 5.78 -13.89
N PHE A 222 -17.60 5.24 -12.69
CA PHE A 222 -17.28 3.85 -12.36
C PHE A 222 -18.30 3.27 -11.39
N ALA A 223 -18.68 2.02 -11.60
CA ALA A 223 -19.71 1.33 -10.83
C ALA A 223 -19.11 0.17 -10.05
N GLN A 224 -19.53 0.02 -8.80
CA GLN A 224 -19.07 -1.00 -7.87
C GLN A 224 -20.29 -1.74 -7.29
N PRO A 225 -20.33 -3.09 -7.33
CA PRO A 225 -21.41 -3.84 -6.70
C PRO A 225 -21.24 -3.85 -5.18
N ILE A 226 -22.37 -3.74 -4.47
CA ILE A 226 -22.47 -3.90 -3.02
C ILE A 226 -23.34 -5.13 -2.73
N THR A 227 -22.76 -6.13 -2.08
CA THR A 227 -23.47 -7.28 -1.53
C THR A 227 -23.83 -6.97 -0.08
N TYR A 228 -25.12 -7.00 0.24
CA TYR A 228 -25.61 -6.79 1.60
C TYR A 228 -25.79 -8.13 2.34
N PRO A 229 -25.51 -8.19 3.65
CA PRO A 229 -25.79 -9.36 4.46
C PRO A 229 -27.32 -9.58 4.60
N PRO A 230 -27.76 -10.82 4.90
CA PRO A 230 -29.17 -11.08 5.16
C PRO A 230 -29.62 -10.44 6.47
N GLY A 231 -30.84 -9.89 6.49
CA GLY A 231 -31.47 -9.37 7.72
C GLY A 231 -32.10 -7.99 7.52
N ALA A 232 -32.43 -7.35 8.64
CA ALA A 232 -32.90 -5.96 8.66
C ALA A 232 -31.70 -5.01 8.71
N THR A 233 -31.73 -3.96 7.87
CA THR A 233 -30.73 -2.88 7.86
C THR A 233 -30.58 -2.25 9.26
N PRO A 234 -29.36 -2.14 9.80
CA PRO A 234 -29.11 -1.43 11.06
C PRO A 234 -29.49 0.06 10.94
N GLU A 235 -29.91 0.68 12.05
CA GLU A 235 -30.32 2.10 12.06
C GLU A 235 -29.20 3.06 11.59
N ALA A 236 -27.94 2.74 11.90
CA ALA A 236 -26.77 3.50 11.45
C ALA A 236 -26.29 3.14 10.02
N GLY A 237 -26.96 2.20 9.34
CA GLY A 237 -26.49 1.54 8.13
C GLY A 237 -25.57 0.34 8.41
N TRP A 238 -25.32 -0.44 7.37
CA TRP A 238 -24.39 -1.58 7.41
C TRP A 238 -22.93 -1.11 7.46
N PRO A 239 -22.08 -1.70 8.33
CA PRO A 239 -20.63 -1.68 8.14
C PRO A 239 -20.27 -2.22 6.74
N LEU A 240 -19.13 -1.79 6.19
CA LEU A 240 -18.72 -2.12 4.82
C LEU A 240 -17.26 -2.58 4.77
N VAL A 241 -16.97 -3.64 4.03
CA VAL A 241 -15.62 -3.94 3.53
C VAL A 241 -15.51 -3.51 2.08
N ILE A 242 -14.58 -2.61 1.76
CA ILE A 242 -14.16 -2.32 0.39
C ILE A 242 -13.05 -3.30 0.04
N VAL A 243 -13.32 -4.16 -0.94
CA VAL A 243 -12.43 -5.23 -1.40
C VAL A 243 -11.82 -4.83 -2.73
N TYR A 244 -10.50 -4.74 -2.82
CA TYR A 244 -9.82 -4.55 -4.10
C TYR A 244 -9.92 -5.84 -4.93
N ASP A 245 -10.51 -5.74 -6.13
CA ASP A 245 -10.77 -6.78 -7.14
C ASP A 245 -11.49 -8.07 -6.68
N ALA A 246 -10.91 -8.86 -5.78
CA ALA A 246 -11.40 -10.18 -5.39
C ALA A 246 -11.31 -10.44 -3.87
N LEU A 247 -12.43 -10.89 -3.28
CA LEU A 247 -12.48 -11.23 -1.85
C LEU A 247 -11.73 -12.53 -1.58
N SER A 248 -10.70 -12.43 -0.72
CA SER A 248 -9.77 -13.51 -0.37
C SER A 248 -9.77 -13.84 1.13
N ILE A 249 -10.38 -12.99 1.96
CA ILE A 249 -10.64 -13.20 3.40
C ILE A 249 -12.12 -13.51 3.67
N PRO A 250 -12.48 -14.28 4.71
CA PRO A 250 -13.86 -14.42 5.15
C PRO A 250 -14.33 -13.13 5.85
N VAL A 251 -15.52 -12.65 5.49
CA VAL A 251 -16.19 -11.52 6.14
C VAL A 251 -17.36 -12.08 6.97
N PRO A 252 -17.47 -11.74 8.28
CA PRO A 252 -18.55 -12.25 9.12
C PRO A 252 -19.91 -11.63 8.77
N ASP A 253 -20.98 -12.32 9.15
CA ASP A 253 -22.37 -11.85 8.96
C ASP A 253 -22.60 -10.45 9.58
N GLY A 254 -23.48 -9.67 8.95
CA GLY A 254 -23.82 -8.31 9.38
C GLY A 254 -22.92 -7.20 8.82
N ILE A 255 -21.99 -7.54 7.92
CA ILE A 255 -21.12 -6.59 7.22
C ILE A 255 -21.40 -6.68 5.71
N ALA A 256 -21.58 -5.53 5.04
CA ALA A 256 -21.71 -5.44 3.59
C ALA A 256 -20.34 -5.54 2.92
N VAL A 257 -20.31 -5.98 1.66
CA VAL A 257 -19.08 -6.11 0.87
C VAL A 257 -19.23 -5.34 -0.43
N MET A 258 -18.34 -4.39 -0.68
CA MET A 258 -18.20 -3.72 -1.98
C MET A 258 -16.96 -4.24 -2.68
N VAL A 259 -17.12 -4.81 -3.87
CA VAL A 259 -15.96 -5.10 -4.73
C VAL A 259 -15.60 -3.83 -5.48
N TYR A 260 -14.35 -3.41 -5.38
CA TYR A 260 -13.77 -2.24 -6.02
C TYR A 260 -12.84 -2.68 -7.16
N THR A 261 -13.27 -2.50 -8.40
CA THR A 261 -12.44 -2.78 -9.59
C THR A 261 -11.37 -1.71 -9.78
N ASN A 262 -10.27 -1.81 -9.05
CA ASN A 262 -9.14 -0.89 -9.08
C ASN A 262 -8.45 -0.81 -10.45
N ASP A 263 -8.41 -1.92 -11.21
CA ASP A 263 -7.88 -1.98 -12.58
C ASP A 263 -8.53 -1.00 -13.57
N ASN A 264 -9.82 -0.68 -13.37
CA ASN A 264 -10.53 0.32 -14.17
C ASN A 264 -10.06 1.75 -13.85
N ILE A 265 -9.65 2.01 -12.60
CA ILE A 265 -9.17 3.32 -12.15
C ILE A 265 -7.72 3.55 -12.59
N ALA A 266 -6.87 2.54 -12.42
CA ALA A 266 -5.51 2.51 -12.94
C ALA A 266 -5.10 1.05 -13.20
N GLN A 267 -4.65 0.76 -14.43
CA GLN A 267 -4.29 -0.60 -14.81
C GLN A 267 -2.98 -1.08 -14.17
N GLN A 268 -2.85 -2.40 -14.03
CA GLN A 268 -1.66 -3.08 -13.51
C GLN A 268 -1.31 -4.35 -14.32
N ASN A 269 -1.43 -4.31 -15.65
CA ASN A 269 -1.12 -5.46 -16.52
C ASN A 269 0.39 -5.63 -16.78
N GLY A 270 1.23 -4.75 -16.24
CA GLY A 270 2.67 -4.69 -16.46
C GLY A 270 3.16 -3.25 -16.70
N PRO A 271 4.42 -3.02 -17.10
CA PRO A 271 4.99 -1.68 -17.27
C PRO A 271 4.28 -0.85 -18.34
N SER A 272 3.66 -1.51 -19.33
CA SER A 272 2.86 -0.86 -20.38
C SER A 272 1.54 -0.27 -19.90
N SER A 273 1.10 -0.55 -18.66
CA SER A 273 -0.10 0.06 -18.07
C SER A 273 0.12 1.47 -17.50
N ARG A 274 1.33 2.03 -17.62
CA ARG A 274 1.68 3.33 -17.05
C ARG A 274 0.79 4.43 -17.62
N GLY A 275 0.06 5.12 -16.74
CA GLY A 275 -0.80 6.23 -17.15
C GLY A 275 -2.08 5.80 -17.87
N ILE A 276 -2.53 4.56 -17.70
CA ILE A 276 -3.74 4.01 -18.34
C ILE A 276 -4.78 3.66 -17.27
N GLY A 277 -6.01 4.14 -17.45
CA GLY A 277 -7.15 3.95 -16.54
C GLY A 277 -7.88 5.27 -16.28
N LEU A 278 -9.10 5.18 -15.74
CA LEU A 278 -10.01 6.33 -15.60
C LEU A 278 -9.37 7.51 -14.84
N PHE A 279 -8.55 7.26 -13.81
CA PHE A 279 -7.84 8.34 -13.11
C PHE A 279 -6.97 9.16 -14.07
N TYR A 280 -6.27 8.50 -15.00
CA TYR A 280 -5.39 9.13 -15.96
C TYR A 280 -6.14 9.75 -17.16
N ASP A 281 -7.36 9.29 -17.46
CA ASP A 281 -8.25 9.99 -18.39
C ASP A 281 -8.65 11.38 -17.83
N LEU A 282 -8.79 11.51 -16.51
CA LEU A 282 -9.12 12.77 -15.82
C LEU A 282 -7.91 13.67 -15.54
N TYR A 283 -6.79 13.10 -15.08
CA TYR A 283 -5.60 13.86 -14.66
C TYR A 283 -4.45 13.86 -15.69
N GLY A 284 -4.61 13.14 -16.80
CA GLY A 284 -3.63 12.97 -17.87
C GLY A 284 -2.69 11.78 -17.67
N ALA A 285 -2.32 11.10 -18.76
CA ALA A 285 -1.43 9.94 -18.76
C ALA A 285 -0.02 10.19 -18.17
N ASN A 286 0.41 11.45 -18.11
CA ASN A 286 1.68 11.87 -17.52
C ASN A 286 1.55 12.35 -16.05
N ALA A 287 0.40 12.13 -15.40
CA ALA A 287 0.24 12.42 -13.98
C ALA A 287 1.27 11.62 -13.16
N THR A 288 1.86 12.24 -12.13
CA THR A 288 2.92 11.59 -11.33
C THR A 288 2.40 10.48 -10.42
N ALA A 289 1.10 10.42 -10.16
CA ALA A 289 0.45 9.39 -9.35
C ALA A 289 0.78 7.97 -9.85
N SER A 290 1.16 7.10 -8.93
CA SER A 290 1.24 5.67 -9.19
C SER A 290 -0.15 5.05 -9.39
N ALA A 291 -0.20 3.79 -9.86
CA ALA A 291 -1.47 3.06 -9.92
C ALA A 291 -2.10 2.91 -8.52
N MET A 292 -1.30 2.61 -7.49
CA MET A 292 -1.80 2.54 -6.11
C MET A 292 -2.38 3.88 -5.63
N THR A 293 -1.71 4.99 -5.89
CA THR A 293 -2.20 6.34 -5.54
C THR A 293 -3.49 6.70 -6.29
N ALA A 294 -3.61 6.30 -7.56
CA ALA A 294 -4.85 6.43 -8.32
C ALA A 294 -5.98 5.57 -7.71
N TRP A 295 -5.68 4.37 -7.21
CA TRP A 295 -6.65 3.54 -6.53
C TRP A 295 -7.12 4.14 -5.20
N VAL A 296 -6.20 4.68 -4.39
CA VAL A 296 -6.55 5.45 -3.18
C VAL A 296 -7.52 6.58 -3.52
N TRP A 297 -7.21 7.35 -4.57
CA TRP A 297 -8.11 8.42 -5.02
C TRP A 297 -9.49 7.88 -5.35
N GLY A 298 -9.59 6.72 -6.01
CA GLY A 298 -10.85 6.04 -6.32
C GLY A 298 -11.65 5.66 -5.07
N VAL A 299 -11.00 5.07 -4.06
CA VAL A 299 -11.62 4.78 -2.75
C VAL A 299 -12.11 6.05 -2.07
N SER A 300 -11.31 7.13 -2.06
CA SER A 300 -11.75 8.41 -1.51
C SER A 300 -13.00 8.97 -2.22
N ARG A 301 -13.15 8.75 -3.54
CA ARG A 301 -14.37 9.12 -4.28
C ARG A 301 -15.55 8.20 -3.99
N ILE A 302 -15.32 6.91 -3.74
CA ILE A 302 -16.36 5.98 -3.25
C ILE A 302 -16.93 6.49 -1.92
N ILE A 303 -16.07 6.87 -0.97
CA ILE A 303 -16.53 7.38 0.33
C ILE A 303 -17.21 8.76 0.17
N ASP A 304 -16.67 9.67 -0.64
CA ASP A 304 -17.32 10.95 -0.98
C ASP A 304 -18.73 10.76 -1.59
N ALA A 305 -18.92 9.70 -2.38
CA ALA A 305 -20.20 9.34 -2.97
C ALA A 305 -21.16 8.69 -1.96
N LEU A 306 -20.67 7.82 -1.08
CA LEU A 306 -21.48 7.23 0.00
C LEU A 306 -21.99 8.32 0.95
N GLU A 307 -21.23 9.40 1.17
CA GLU A 307 -21.65 10.56 1.97
C GLU A 307 -22.90 11.27 1.43
N ILE A 308 -23.15 11.22 0.12
CA ILE A 308 -24.27 11.87 -0.56
C ILE A 308 -25.37 10.88 -1.01
N THR A 309 -25.25 9.60 -0.66
CA THR A 309 -26.15 8.51 -1.09
C THR A 309 -26.69 7.72 0.11
N PRO A 310 -27.50 8.34 1.00
CA PRO A 310 -28.02 7.67 2.21
C PRO A 310 -28.84 6.41 1.91
N GLU A 311 -29.46 6.31 0.72
CA GLU A 311 -30.20 5.13 0.26
C GLU A 311 -29.33 3.88 0.04
N ALA A 312 -28.00 4.02 -0.02
CA ALA A 312 -27.07 2.89 0.01
C ALA A 312 -27.01 2.24 1.41
N ASN A 313 -27.56 2.86 2.46
CA ASN A 313 -27.64 2.30 3.80
C ASN A 313 -26.29 1.81 4.37
N ILE A 314 -25.19 2.53 4.11
CA ILE A 314 -23.85 2.21 4.62
C ILE A 314 -23.48 3.11 5.80
N ASN A 315 -22.98 2.51 6.88
CA ASN A 315 -22.38 3.22 7.99
C ASN A 315 -20.96 3.67 7.62
N ARG A 316 -20.83 4.95 7.26
CA ARG A 316 -19.57 5.56 6.81
C ARG A 316 -18.49 5.65 7.89
N ALA A 317 -18.84 5.49 9.17
CA ALA A 317 -17.86 5.40 10.25
C ALA A 317 -17.28 3.99 10.43
N LYS A 318 -17.82 3.00 9.70
CA LYS A 318 -17.52 1.56 9.83
C LYS A 318 -17.14 0.96 8.46
N ILE A 319 -16.19 1.59 7.77
CA ILE A 319 -15.64 1.13 6.48
C ILE A 319 -14.26 0.50 6.71
N ALA A 320 -14.10 -0.77 6.35
CA ALA A 320 -12.80 -1.42 6.22
C ALA A 320 -12.32 -1.43 4.76
N VAL A 321 -11.02 -1.65 4.56
CA VAL A 321 -10.43 -1.95 3.24
C VAL A 321 -9.61 -3.24 3.30
N THR A 322 -9.67 -4.04 2.24
CA THR A 322 -8.88 -5.27 2.10
C THR A 322 -8.54 -5.57 0.63
N GLY A 323 -7.53 -6.41 0.44
CA GLY A 323 -7.09 -6.95 -0.85
C GLY A 323 -5.94 -7.91 -0.60
N CYS A 324 -5.64 -8.77 -1.58
CA CYS A 324 -4.51 -9.71 -1.49
C CYS A 324 -3.42 -9.42 -2.53
N SER A 325 -2.16 -9.75 -2.23
CA SER A 325 -1.05 -9.60 -3.17
C SER A 325 -0.87 -8.13 -3.59
N ARG A 326 -0.71 -7.85 -4.89
CA ARG A 326 -0.77 -6.49 -5.48
C ARG A 326 -1.94 -5.62 -4.97
N ASP A 327 -3.09 -6.24 -4.74
CA ASP A 327 -4.30 -5.56 -4.28
C ASP A 327 -4.28 -5.36 -2.75
N GLY A 328 -3.49 -6.16 -2.03
CA GLY A 328 -3.10 -5.95 -0.62
C GLY A 328 -2.16 -4.76 -0.45
N LYS A 329 -1.19 -4.56 -1.36
CA LYS A 329 -0.37 -3.33 -1.43
C LYS A 329 -1.29 -2.10 -1.60
N GLY A 330 -2.26 -2.20 -2.50
CA GLY A 330 -3.31 -1.20 -2.72
C GLY A 330 -4.19 -0.92 -1.49
N ALA A 331 -4.57 -1.97 -0.74
CA ALA A 331 -5.35 -1.84 0.48
C ALA A 331 -4.57 -1.17 1.63
N LEU A 332 -3.28 -1.46 1.80
CA LEU A 332 -2.43 -0.73 2.76
C LEU A 332 -2.32 0.75 2.39
N MET A 333 -2.06 1.06 1.12
CA MET A 333 -2.04 2.43 0.60
C MET A 333 -3.38 3.14 0.86
N ALA A 334 -4.52 2.49 0.64
CA ALA A 334 -5.83 3.05 0.97
C ALA A 334 -5.93 3.36 2.46
N GLY A 335 -5.64 2.38 3.32
CA GLY A 335 -5.63 2.54 4.77
C GLY A 335 -4.78 3.72 5.23
N ALA A 336 -3.56 3.86 4.71
CA ALA A 336 -2.62 4.91 5.08
C ALA A 336 -3.07 6.32 4.64
N PHE A 337 -3.61 6.45 3.42
CA PHE A 337 -3.88 7.74 2.78
C PHE A 337 -5.34 8.23 2.88
N GLU A 338 -6.31 7.35 3.13
CA GLU A 338 -7.72 7.71 3.31
C GLU A 338 -8.14 7.59 4.80
N PRO A 339 -8.22 8.72 5.54
CA PRO A 339 -8.47 8.70 6.98
C PRO A 339 -9.88 8.25 7.39
N ARG A 340 -10.83 8.12 6.45
CA ARG A 340 -12.20 7.62 6.72
C ARG A 340 -12.28 6.09 6.78
N ILE A 341 -11.21 5.36 6.45
CA ILE A 341 -11.14 3.90 6.61
C ILE A 341 -10.89 3.57 8.09
N ALA A 342 -11.85 2.88 8.71
CA ALA A 342 -11.87 2.49 10.11
C ALA A 342 -11.11 1.19 10.42
N LEU A 343 -10.78 0.37 9.42
CA LEU A 343 -9.98 -0.86 9.58
C LEU A 343 -9.24 -1.20 8.27
N THR A 344 -7.93 -1.45 8.35
CA THR A 344 -7.11 -1.79 7.18
C THR A 344 -6.65 -3.25 7.27
N ILE A 345 -6.89 -4.05 6.22
CA ILE A 345 -6.57 -5.49 6.19
C ILE A 345 -5.79 -5.87 4.92
N PRO A 346 -4.46 -5.64 4.86
CA PRO A 346 -3.61 -6.15 3.79
C PRO A 346 -3.41 -7.66 3.95
N GLN A 347 -3.63 -8.46 2.91
CA GLN A 347 -3.30 -9.88 2.87
C GLN A 347 -2.16 -10.14 1.89
N GLU A 348 -1.13 -10.87 2.32
CA GLU A 348 -0.02 -11.39 1.52
C GLU A 348 0.54 -10.32 0.56
N SER A 349 0.71 -9.11 1.09
CA SER A 349 0.99 -7.91 0.33
C SER A 349 2.46 -7.85 -0.10
N GLY A 350 3.37 -8.40 0.70
CA GLY A 350 4.79 -8.53 0.40
C GLY A 350 5.46 -7.22 0.00
N SER A 351 6.52 -7.31 -0.82
CA SER A 351 7.31 -6.18 -1.33
C SER A 351 6.45 -4.99 -1.76
N GLY A 352 6.59 -3.84 -1.11
CA GLY A 352 5.82 -2.63 -1.42
C GLY A 352 4.41 -2.57 -0.82
N GLY A 353 4.05 -3.55 0.00
CA GLY A 353 2.95 -3.52 0.96
C GLY A 353 3.51 -3.35 2.38
N ASP A 354 3.36 -4.36 3.23
CA ASP A 354 3.76 -4.34 4.65
C ASP A 354 5.22 -4.79 4.91
N THR A 355 6.01 -5.04 3.86
CA THR A 355 7.47 -5.23 3.91
C THR A 355 8.22 -3.91 3.83
N CYS A 356 9.40 -3.81 4.44
CA CYS A 356 10.28 -2.65 4.30
C CYS A 356 11.37 -2.86 3.25
N TRP A 357 11.62 -1.86 2.40
CA TRP A 357 12.61 -1.89 1.32
C TRP A 357 14.00 -2.29 1.82
N ARG A 358 14.44 -1.73 2.95
CA ARG A 358 15.76 -2.04 3.54
C ARG A 358 15.88 -3.49 4.02
N LEU A 359 14.81 -4.09 4.53
CA LEU A 359 14.81 -5.48 4.99
C LEU A 359 14.75 -6.46 3.83
N SER A 360 13.93 -6.21 2.81
CA SER A 360 13.90 -7.05 1.61
C SER A 360 15.24 -7.04 0.86
N LYS A 361 15.94 -5.91 0.85
CA LYS A 361 17.32 -5.84 0.36
C LYS A 361 18.30 -6.65 1.20
N TYR A 362 18.08 -6.76 2.52
CA TYR A 362 18.90 -7.55 3.44
C TYR A 362 18.64 -9.06 3.35
N GLU A 363 17.39 -9.50 3.19
CA GLU A 363 17.06 -10.90 2.86
C GLU A 363 17.76 -11.32 1.56
N GLN A 364 17.70 -10.50 0.51
CA GLN A 364 18.45 -10.77 -0.73
C GLN A 364 19.97 -10.85 -0.51
N ASP A 365 20.57 -9.88 0.19
CA ASP A 365 22.02 -9.90 0.47
C ASP A 365 22.43 -11.10 1.36
N SER A 366 21.48 -11.73 2.05
CA SER A 366 21.67 -12.94 2.85
C SER A 366 21.51 -14.24 2.04
N GLY A 367 20.89 -14.16 0.85
CA GLY A 367 20.79 -15.26 -0.12
C GLY A 367 19.37 -15.54 -0.65
N ASP A 368 18.35 -14.88 -0.12
CA ASP A 368 16.95 -15.20 -0.38
C ASP A 368 16.43 -14.60 -1.71
N ILE A 369 15.54 -15.33 -2.38
CA ILE A 369 14.91 -14.94 -3.64
C ILE A 369 13.63 -14.14 -3.35
N VAL A 370 13.81 -12.97 -2.74
CA VAL A 370 12.71 -12.06 -2.36
C VAL A 370 12.49 -10.95 -3.39
N GLN A 371 11.24 -10.50 -3.52
CA GLN A 371 10.91 -9.31 -4.30
C GLN A 371 11.49 -8.04 -3.64
N GLN A 372 11.94 -7.08 -4.46
CA GLN A 372 12.60 -5.85 -4.00
C GLN A 372 12.25 -4.64 -4.87
N ALA A 373 12.56 -3.44 -4.36
CA ALA A 373 12.44 -2.17 -5.06
C ALA A 373 12.97 -2.18 -6.51
N THR A 374 14.15 -2.77 -6.77
CA THR A 374 14.73 -2.82 -8.13
C THR A 374 13.98 -3.73 -9.11
N GLU A 375 13.23 -4.68 -8.58
CA GLU A 375 12.54 -5.72 -9.34
C GLU A 375 11.09 -5.28 -9.59
N ILE A 376 10.40 -4.84 -8.53
CA ILE A 376 8.98 -4.52 -8.54
C ILE A 376 8.60 -3.35 -9.45
N VAL A 377 9.51 -2.39 -9.66
CA VAL A 377 9.33 -1.29 -10.65
C VAL A 377 9.45 -1.76 -12.11
N THR A 378 10.01 -2.96 -12.34
CA THR A 378 10.10 -3.59 -13.65
C THR A 378 8.94 -4.56 -13.92
N GLU A 379 8.27 -5.06 -12.88
CA GLU A 379 7.04 -5.82 -13.03
C GLU A 379 5.85 -4.93 -13.42
N ASN A 380 5.69 -3.77 -12.79
CA ASN A 380 4.41 -3.07 -12.83
C ASN A 380 4.48 -1.55 -12.54
N VAL A 381 3.31 -0.92 -12.43
CA VAL A 381 3.14 0.54 -12.33
C VAL A 381 2.58 1.01 -10.98
N TRP A 382 2.68 0.15 -9.97
CA TRP A 382 2.24 0.37 -8.58
C TRP A 382 2.91 1.57 -7.88
N PHE A 383 4.13 1.93 -8.32
CA PHE A 383 4.89 3.10 -7.85
C PHE A 383 4.96 4.20 -8.91
N SER A 384 5.28 5.42 -8.51
CA SER A 384 5.57 6.54 -9.40
C SER A 384 6.93 6.35 -10.05
N VAL A 385 7.11 6.92 -11.24
CA VAL A 385 8.42 6.99 -11.93
C VAL A 385 9.48 7.79 -11.15
N SER A 386 9.08 8.50 -10.07
CA SER A 386 10.03 9.09 -9.14
C SER A 386 10.80 8.03 -8.34
N PHE A 387 10.20 6.86 -8.09
CA PHE A 387 10.80 5.80 -7.26
C PHE A 387 12.04 5.19 -7.91
N ASP A 388 12.04 5.05 -9.24
CA ASP A 388 13.12 4.52 -10.07
C ASP A 388 14.49 5.18 -9.80
N ASN A 389 14.50 6.44 -9.33
CA ASN A 389 15.73 7.16 -8.97
C ASN A 389 16.42 6.60 -7.71
N TYR A 390 15.67 5.88 -6.86
CA TYR A 390 16.10 5.45 -5.53
C TYR A 390 16.20 3.94 -5.37
N VAL A 391 15.61 3.13 -6.26
CA VAL A 391 15.55 1.66 -6.09
C VAL A 391 16.91 0.97 -5.94
N TYR A 392 17.97 1.52 -6.54
CA TYR A 392 19.35 1.03 -6.38
C TYR A 392 20.08 1.58 -5.13
N ASN A 393 19.58 2.69 -4.57
CA ASN A 393 20.15 3.43 -3.45
C ASN A 393 19.08 3.64 -2.35
N ILE A 394 18.27 2.64 -2.01
CA ILE A 394 17.12 2.76 -1.09
C ILE A 394 17.45 3.36 0.29
N ARG A 395 18.73 3.35 0.68
CA ARG A 395 19.21 4.06 1.89
C ARG A 395 19.01 5.58 1.81
N GLU A 396 18.92 6.17 0.62
CA GLU A 396 18.65 7.60 0.41
C GLU A 396 17.18 8.00 0.61
N LEU A 397 16.26 7.03 0.78
CA LEU A 397 14.85 7.28 1.07
C LEU A 397 14.69 7.76 2.54
N PRO A 398 14.13 8.95 2.82
CA PRO A 398 13.93 9.46 4.18
C PRO A 398 12.72 8.82 4.91
N TYR A 399 12.39 7.57 4.59
CA TYR A 399 11.33 6.75 5.18
C TYR A 399 11.59 5.26 4.86
N ASP A 400 10.78 4.37 5.44
CA ASP A 400 10.53 3.02 4.92
C ASP A 400 9.06 2.64 5.21
N HIS A 401 8.59 1.46 4.78
CA HIS A 401 7.17 1.10 4.84
C HIS A 401 6.60 0.91 6.26
N HIS A 402 7.44 0.87 7.30
CA HIS A 402 6.98 0.93 8.70
C HIS A 402 6.29 2.28 8.98
N GLU A 403 6.70 3.36 8.32
CA GLU A 403 6.03 4.65 8.38
C GLU A 403 4.72 4.67 7.59
N LEU A 404 4.66 3.95 6.46
CA LEU A 404 3.42 3.80 5.67
C LEU A 404 2.32 3.11 6.50
N ALA A 405 2.65 2.00 7.17
CA ALA A 405 1.72 1.34 8.10
C ALA A 405 1.40 2.20 9.34
N ALA A 406 2.38 2.95 9.85
CA ALA A 406 2.15 3.90 10.94
C ALA A 406 1.22 5.08 10.57
N MET A 407 1.05 5.41 9.27
CA MET A 407 0.05 6.39 8.82
C MET A 407 -1.40 5.92 9.00
N VAL A 408 -1.64 4.61 9.20
CA VAL A 408 -2.97 4.12 9.58
C VAL A 408 -3.32 4.58 11.01
N ALA A 409 -2.34 4.64 11.92
CA ALA A 409 -2.55 5.01 13.32
C ALA A 409 -3.22 6.40 13.47
N PRO A 410 -4.16 6.58 14.41
CA PRO A 410 -4.58 5.64 15.46
C PRO A 410 -5.61 4.59 15.00
N ARG A 411 -5.97 4.54 13.72
CA ARG A 411 -7.02 3.66 13.21
C ARG A 411 -6.51 2.21 13.17
N PRO A 412 -7.40 1.22 13.36
CA PRO A 412 -7.05 -0.19 13.31
C PRO A 412 -6.42 -0.68 12.01
N MET A 413 -5.44 -1.57 12.15
CA MET A 413 -4.83 -2.33 11.06
C MET A 413 -4.50 -3.75 11.53
N ILE A 414 -4.72 -4.75 10.67
CA ILE A 414 -4.14 -6.08 10.84
C ILE A 414 -3.70 -6.61 9.47
N SER A 415 -2.42 -6.93 9.29
CA SER A 415 -1.97 -7.61 8.08
C SER A 415 -1.68 -9.10 8.31
N TYR A 416 -1.82 -9.85 7.23
CA TYR A 416 -1.66 -11.30 7.18
C TYR A 416 -0.62 -11.67 6.16
N GLU A 417 0.38 -12.47 6.52
CA GLU A 417 1.50 -12.80 5.64
C GLU A 417 1.81 -14.30 5.57
N ASN A 418 2.44 -14.72 4.46
CA ASN A 418 2.61 -16.12 4.10
C ASN A 418 4.09 -16.52 3.87
N THR A 419 4.68 -17.23 4.84
CA THR A 419 6.06 -17.72 4.79
C THR A 419 6.28 -18.89 3.83
N GLU A 420 5.24 -19.46 3.23
CA GLU A 420 5.39 -20.42 2.13
C GLU A 420 5.90 -19.74 0.85
N LEU A 421 5.83 -18.39 0.80
CA LEU A 421 6.14 -17.59 -0.36
C LEU A 421 7.33 -16.67 -0.08
N GLU A 422 8.54 -17.19 -0.32
CA GLU A 422 9.81 -16.46 -0.23
C GLU A 422 9.76 -15.10 -0.96
N TRP A 423 9.07 -15.03 -2.10
CA TRP A 423 8.88 -13.80 -2.88
C TRP A 423 8.25 -12.64 -2.08
N LEU A 424 7.43 -12.93 -1.07
CA LEU A 424 6.79 -11.93 -0.21
C LEU A 424 7.73 -11.33 0.85
N SER A 425 8.99 -11.78 0.93
CA SER A 425 10.00 -11.26 1.87
C SER A 425 9.58 -11.42 3.36
N PRO A 426 9.46 -12.65 3.88
CA PRO A 426 8.82 -12.89 5.16
C PRO A 426 9.47 -12.20 6.37
N LEU A 427 10.80 -12.13 6.44
CA LEU A 427 11.49 -11.41 7.53
C LEU A 427 11.24 -9.91 7.44
N SER A 428 11.20 -9.39 6.20
CA SER A 428 10.87 -7.99 5.93
C SER A 428 9.47 -7.62 6.41
N GLY A 429 8.46 -8.42 6.11
CA GLY A 429 7.08 -8.20 6.61
C GLY A 429 7.04 -8.13 8.13
N PHE A 430 7.58 -9.16 8.82
CA PHE A 430 7.58 -9.19 10.28
C PHE A 430 8.38 -8.04 10.91
N GLY A 431 9.58 -7.76 10.42
CA GLY A 431 10.44 -6.71 10.97
C GLY A 431 9.92 -5.30 10.72
N CYS A 432 9.30 -5.07 9.56
CA CYS A 432 8.69 -3.80 9.17
C CYS A 432 7.43 -3.51 10.00
N MET A 433 6.54 -4.49 10.15
CA MET A 433 5.36 -4.34 11.01
C MET A 433 5.71 -4.29 12.49
N THR A 434 6.79 -4.94 12.94
CA THR A 434 7.33 -4.75 14.30
C THR A 434 7.73 -3.29 14.53
N ALA A 435 8.41 -2.66 13.56
CA ALA A 435 8.78 -1.25 13.64
C ALA A 435 7.57 -0.30 13.57
N ALA A 436 6.51 -0.66 12.84
CA ALA A 436 5.26 0.09 12.80
C ALA A 436 4.46 -0.03 14.12
N HIS A 437 4.44 -1.23 14.73
CA HIS A 437 3.73 -1.49 15.99
C HIS A 437 4.25 -0.62 17.15
N ALA A 438 5.55 -0.31 17.16
CA ALA A 438 6.15 0.64 18.10
C ALA A 438 5.43 2.02 18.13
N VAL A 439 4.82 2.47 17.02
CA VAL A 439 4.04 3.72 16.99
C VAL A 439 2.69 3.56 17.69
N TYR A 440 2.04 2.40 17.55
CA TYR A 440 0.79 2.09 18.26
C TYR A 440 1.03 1.89 19.77
N GLU A 441 2.14 1.27 20.16
CA GLU A 441 2.60 1.20 21.56
C GLU A 441 2.85 2.60 22.14
N ALA A 442 3.54 3.47 21.40
CA ALA A 442 3.82 4.85 21.83
C ALA A 442 2.54 5.69 22.02
N LEU A 443 1.50 5.41 21.24
CA LEU A 443 0.18 6.03 21.32
C LEU A 443 -0.75 5.38 22.37
N GLY A 444 -0.31 4.32 23.06
CA GLY A 444 -1.11 3.62 24.07
C GLY A 444 -2.24 2.75 23.51
N ILE A 445 -2.16 2.38 22.23
CA ILE A 445 -3.21 1.68 21.46
C ILE A 445 -2.64 0.48 20.68
N ALA A 446 -1.71 -0.27 21.30
CA ALA A 446 -1.08 -1.46 20.70
C ALA A 446 -2.11 -2.46 20.14
N GLU A 447 -3.25 -2.64 20.83
CA GLU A 447 -4.35 -3.50 20.42
C GLU A 447 -5.05 -3.08 19.10
N ASN A 448 -4.76 -1.90 18.55
CA ASN A 448 -5.24 -1.48 17.24
C ASN A 448 -4.35 -1.99 16.08
N HIS A 449 -3.17 -2.58 16.34
CA HIS A 449 -2.27 -3.05 15.29
C HIS A 449 -1.86 -4.51 15.46
N GLY A 450 -2.43 -5.37 14.60
CA GLY A 450 -2.08 -6.78 14.52
C GLY A 450 -1.17 -7.12 13.34
N PHE A 451 -0.43 -8.21 13.47
CA PHE A 451 0.33 -8.85 12.40
C PHE A 451 0.30 -10.36 12.61
N VAL A 452 -0.14 -11.14 11.62
CA VAL A 452 -0.15 -12.60 11.74
C VAL A 452 0.46 -13.25 10.51
N GLN A 453 1.62 -13.85 10.68
CA GLN A 453 2.38 -14.49 9.62
C GLN A 453 2.53 -16.00 9.87
N VAL A 454 2.03 -16.80 8.94
CA VAL A 454 2.03 -18.27 8.97
C VAL A 454 2.46 -18.82 7.61
N GLY A 455 2.42 -20.13 7.40
CA GLY A 455 2.75 -20.77 6.12
C GLY A 455 1.88 -22.00 5.90
N ASN A 456 2.28 -22.92 5.01
CA ASN A 456 1.52 -24.13 4.68
C ASN A 456 0.11 -23.82 4.13
N HIS A 457 -0.03 -22.76 3.33
CA HIS A 457 -1.20 -22.49 2.51
C HIS A 457 -0.82 -21.82 1.17
N SER A 458 -1.66 -22.00 0.15
CA SER A 458 -1.46 -21.37 -1.15
C SER A 458 -1.65 -19.85 -1.09
N HIS A 459 -1.04 -19.13 -2.03
CA HIS A 459 -1.17 -17.68 -2.14
C HIS A 459 -2.62 -17.22 -2.19
N CYS A 460 -2.96 -16.20 -1.40
CA CYS A 460 -4.30 -15.61 -1.26
C CYS A 460 -5.42 -16.54 -0.78
N TYR A 461 -5.09 -17.76 -0.35
CA TYR A 461 -6.03 -18.59 0.40
C TYR A 461 -5.91 -18.25 1.88
N PHE A 462 -7.00 -17.78 2.50
CA PHE A 462 -7.04 -17.50 3.93
C PHE A 462 -7.39 -18.76 4.73
N PRO A 463 -6.48 -19.35 5.51
CA PRO A 463 -6.76 -20.56 6.27
C PRO A 463 -7.62 -20.29 7.52
N ASP A 464 -8.57 -21.20 7.81
CA ASP A 464 -9.52 -21.08 8.92
C ASP A 464 -8.89 -20.87 10.31
N THR A 465 -7.62 -21.28 10.47
CA THR A 465 -6.83 -21.05 11.70
C THR A 465 -6.63 -19.56 12.02
N LEU A 466 -6.80 -18.66 11.05
CA LEU A 466 -6.67 -17.21 11.18
C LEU A 466 -8.02 -16.51 11.39
N ASN A 467 -9.16 -17.24 11.33
CA ASN A 467 -10.49 -16.64 11.49
C ASN A 467 -10.65 -15.95 12.85
N ALA A 468 -10.03 -16.49 13.91
CA ALA A 468 -10.11 -15.92 15.26
C ALA A 468 -9.49 -14.51 15.35
N SER A 469 -8.31 -14.28 14.75
CA SER A 469 -7.68 -12.96 14.75
C SER A 469 -8.41 -12.00 13.81
N LEU A 470 -8.92 -12.48 12.68
CA LEU A 470 -9.62 -11.63 11.70
C LEU A 470 -10.97 -11.16 12.23
N PHE A 471 -11.75 -12.09 12.77
CA PHE A 471 -13.07 -11.78 13.31
C PHE A 471 -12.94 -10.90 14.56
N ALA A 472 -11.89 -11.03 15.37
CA ALA A 472 -11.66 -10.13 16.49
C ALA A 472 -11.56 -8.65 16.06
N PHE A 473 -10.85 -8.36 14.97
CA PHE A 473 -10.74 -6.99 14.43
C PHE A 473 -12.07 -6.51 13.82
N PHE A 474 -12.79 -7.36 13.08
CA PHE A 474 -14.12 -7.00 12.58
C PHE A 474 -15.13 -6.75 13.71
N GLU A 475 -15.18 -7.64 14.70
CA GLU A 475 -16.10 -7.54 15.83
C GLU A 475 -15.86 -6.26 16.63
N LYS A 476 -14.60 -5.97 16.99
CA LYS A 476 -14.26 -4.79 17.78
C LYS A 476 -14.47 -3.49 17.02
N PHE A 477 -13.97 -3.41 15.79
CA PHE A 477 -13.86 -2.13 15.08
C PHE A 477 -15.01 -1.85 14.11
N LEU A 478 -15.62 -2.88 13.51
CA LEU A 478 -16.80 -2.72 12.64
C LEU A 478 -18.14 -3.00 13.34
N LEU A 479 -18.18 -3.91 14.34
CA LEU A 479 -19.43 -4.35 15.01
C LEU A 479 -19.55 -3.89 16.48
N ASP A 480 -18.68 -2.97 16.94
CA ASP A 480 -18.73 -2.33 18.26
C ASP A 480 -18.68 -3.31 19.46
N ARG A 481 -17.94 -4.41 19.32
CA ARG A 481 -17.69 -5.39 20.40
C ARG A 481 -16.45 -5.02 21.21
N GLU A 482 -16.62 -4.09 22.15
CA GLU A 482 -15.55 -3.59 23.03
C GLU A 482 -14.88 -4.68 23.90
N ASP A 483 -15.56 -5.79 24.15
CA ASP A 483 -15.10 -6.90 25.00
C ASP A 483 -14.07 -7.84 24.33
N VAL A 484 -13.76 -7.62 23.05
CA VAL A 484 -12.92 -8.52 22.25
C VAL A 484 -11.45 -8.09 22.30
N SER A 485 -10.57 -9.06 22.55
CA SER A 485 -9.12 -8.85 22.47
C SER A 485 -8.64 -8.92 21.03
N THR A 486 -7.84 -7.93 20.63
CA THR A 486 -7.21 -7.80 19.31
C THR A 486 -5.68 -7.92 19.38
N ASP A 487 -5.16 -8.46 20.48
CA ASP A 487 -3.73 -8.71 20.74
C ASP A 487 -3.21 -9.91 19.91
N TYR A 488 -2.96 -9.65 18.62
CA TYR A 488 -2.48 -10.64 17.65
C TYR A 488 -1.23 -10.13 16.93
N PHE A 489 -0.06 -10.43 17.48
CA PHE A 489 1.23 -10.11 16.87
C PHE A 489 2.15 -11.34 16.86
N TYR A 490 2.24 -12.04 15.72
CA TYR A 490 2.88 -13.35 15.61
C TYR A 490 3.51 -13.63 14.24
N THR A 491 4.65 -14.34 14.26
CA THR A 491 5.24 -15.01 13.09
C THR A 491 5.70 -16.43 13.49
N ASN A 492 5.75 -17.34 12.53
CA ASN A 492 6.35 -18.66 12.69
C ASN A 492 7.90 -18.65 12.57
N TYR A 493 8.52 -17.50 12.27
CA TYR A 493 9.97 -17.31 12.08
C TYR A 493 10.60 -18.13 10.93
N MET A 494 9.82 -18.54 9.93
CA MET A 494 10.31 -19.29 8.76
C MET A 494 10.90 -18.33 7.72
N PHE A 495 12.14 -17.89 7.96
CA PHE A 495 12.86 -16.86 7.19
C PHE A 495 14.04 -17.42 6.37
N ASN A 496 13.93 -18.65 5.87
CA ASN A 496 14.96 -19.36 5.05
C ASN A 496 16.39 -19.45 5.66
N GLY A 497 16.58 -19.08 6.92
CA GLY A 497 17.88 -19.02 7.60
C GLY A 497 18.40 -17.61 7.86
N THR A 498 17.80 -16.58 7.26
CA THR A 498 18.07 -15.17 7.57
C THR A 498 17.50 -14.84 8.96
N VAL A 499 18.27 -14.10 9.77
CA VAL A 499 17.94 -13.86 11.19
C VAL A 499 17.40 -12.45 11.39
N TRP A 500 16.21 -12.36 11.97
CA TRP A 500 15.67 -11.09 12.48
C TRP A 500 16.35 -10.72 13.80
N ASP A 501 17.10 -9.62 13.81
CA ASP A 501 17.60 -8.97 15.02
C ASP A 501 17.11 -7.51 15.03
N PRO A 502 16.12 -7.14 15.86
CA PRO A 502 15.58 -5.79 15.88
C PRO A 502 16.63 -4.75 16.28
N SER A 503 17.70 -5.11 17.00
CA SER A 503 18.73 -4.16 17.44
C SER A 503 19.59 -3.61 16.29
N HIS A 504 19.62 -4.30 15.15
CA HIS A 504 20.27 -3.81 13.93
C HIS A 504 19.41 -2.82 13.12
N TRP A 505 18.10 -2.74 13.39
CA TRP A 505 17.13 -2.01 12.56
C TRP A 505 16.40 -0.90 13.30
N ILE A 506 15.97 -1.19 14.53
CA ILE A 506 15.22 -0.31 15.42
C ILE A 506 16.22 0.26 16.45
N ASN A 507 16.79 1.42 16.12
CA ASN A 507 17.79 2.10 16.96
C ASN A 507 17.19 3.12 17.95
N TRP A 508 15.86 3.16 18.07
CA TRP A 508 15.12 4.09 18.91
C TRP A 508 14.39 3.40 20.06
N THR A 509 14.13 4.16 21.12
CA THR A 509 13.26 3.75 22.23
C THR A 509 11.84 4.26 21.99
N ILE A 510 10.84 3.43 22.31
CA ILE A 510 9.42 3.80 22.25
C ILE A 510 9.14 4.91 23.28
N PRO A 511 8.71 6.11 22.87
CA PRO A 511 8.33 7.18 23.79
C PRO A 511 6.95 6.88 24.40
N GLN A 512 6.66 7.46 25.55
CA GLN A 512 5.29 7.60 26.05
C GLN A 512 4.75 8.92 25.51
N LEU A 513 3.75 8.87 24.62
CA LEU A 513 3.07 10.06 24.11
C LEU A 513 1.86 10.36 25.02
N ASN A 514 1.83 11.55 25.62
CA ASN A 514 0.80 12.00 26.58
C ASN A 514 -0.37 12.71 25.89
#